data_AF-A0A4Z2GEW4-F1
#
_entry.id   AF-A0A4Z2GEW4-F1
#
_cell.length_a   1.000
_cell.length_b   1.000
_cell.length_c   1.000
_cell.angle_alpha   90.00
_cell.angle_beta   90.00
_cell.angle_gamma   90.00
#
_symmetry.space_group_name_H-M   'P 1'
#
loop_
_entity.id
_entity.type
_entity.pdbx_description
1 polymer ?
#
loop_
_entity_poly.entity_id
_entity_poly.type
_entity_poly.pdbx_seq_one_letter_code
_entity_poly.pdbx_strand_id
1 'polypeptide(L)'
;MNTSTLLSAQFTKSLKHFGEEEGRMQPDEFFGIFDTFLQSFSEARQDLENMQRRKDEEERRSRMEAMRNRKRSVPQLAEGGGRERAATKVNY
;
A
#
# COMPACT_ATOMS: atom_id res chain seq x y z
N MET A 1 -44.68 3.95 -27.63
CA MET A 1 -43.76 4.93 -27.01
C MET A 1 -42.37 4.69 -27.57
N ASN A 2 -41.60 5.76 -27.80
CA ASN A 2 -40.26 5.72 -28.41
C ASN A 2 -39.20 5.41 -27.31
N THR A 3 -38.13 4.71 -27.68
CA THR A 3 -37.03 4.29 -26.77
C THR A 3 -36.19 5.46 -26.25
N SER A 4 -35.94 6.47 -27.07
CA SER A 4 -35.29 7.72 -26.69
C SER A 4 -36.07 8.50 -25.62
N THR A 5 -37.41 8.46 -25.64
CA THR A 5 -38.26 9.09 -24.61
C THR A 5 -38.18 8.36 -23.28
N LEU A 6 -37.98 7.04 -23.31
CA LEU A 6 -37.78 6.24 -22.09
C LEU A 6 -36.40 6.52 -21.48
N LEU A 7 -35.36 6.60 -22.31
CA LEU A 7 -33.99 6.89 -21.88
C LEU A 7 -33.87 8.28 -21.26
N SER A 8 -34.49 9.30 -21.86
CA SER A 8 -34.49 10.66 -21.30
C SER A 8 -35.22 10.72 -19.95
N ALA A 9 -36.39 10.09 -19.84
CA ALA A 9 -37.12 10.00 -18.58
C ALA A 9 -36.28 9.31 -17.48
N GLN A 10 -35.50 8.29 -17.86
CA GLN A 10 -34.66 7.57 -16.93
C GLN A 10 -33.45 8.38 -16.48
N PHE A 11 -32.81 9.11 -17.40
CA PHE A 11 -31.73 10.04 -17.08
C PHE A 11 -32.17 11.16 -16.15
N THR A 12 -33.32 11.79 -16.45
CA THR A 12 -33.95 12.79 -15.59
C THR A 12 -34.20 12.28 -14.17
N LYS A 13 -34.69 11.04 -14.03
CA LYS A 13 -34.88 10.41 -12.71
C LYS A 13 -33.55 10.26 -11.97
N SER A 14 -32.48 9.89 -12.66
CA SER A 14 -31.14 9.77 -12.08
C SER A 14 -30.61 11.14 -11.63
N LEU A 15 -30.68 12.19 -12.44
CA LEU A 15 -30.24 13.54 -12.06
C LEU A 15 -30.90 14.00 -10.75
N LYS A 16 -32.24 13.88 -10.66
CA LYS A 16 -32.99 14.20 -9.43
C LYS A 16 -32.55 13.39 -8.22
N HIS A 17 -32.20 12.11 -8.42
CA HIS A 17 -31.76 11.25 -7.34
C HIS A 17 -30.41 11.67 -6.76
N PHE A 18 -29.53 12.21 -7.61
CA PHE A 18 -28.22 12.72 -7.23
C PHE A 18 -28.20 14.22 -6.93
N GLY A 19 -29.35 14.91 -6.97
CA GLY A 19 -29.50 16.32 -6.59
C GLY A 19 -29.17 17.33 -7.70
N GLU A 20 -29.05 16.89 -8.95
CA GLU A 20 -28.74 17.73 -10.11
C GLU A 20 -30.00 18.28 -10.79
N GLU A 21 -29.91 19.52 -11.31
CA GLU A 21 -31.02 20.18 -12.02
C GLU A 21 -31.18 19.66 -13.47
N GLU A 22 -32.42 19.37 -13.87
CA GLU A 22 -32.75 18.97 -15.25
C GLU A 22 -32.34 20.05 -16.27
N GLY A 23 -31.74 19.63 -17.38
CA GLY A 23 -31.38 20.52 -18.48
C GLY A 23 -30.08 21.30 -18.28
N ARG A 24 -29.42 21.16 -17.13
CA ARG A 24 -28.16 21.83 -16.82
C ARG A 24 -26.92 20.98 -17.10
N MET A 25 -27.09 19.67 -17.28
CA MET A 25 -26.00 18.71 -17.42
C MET A 25 -26.27 17.71 -18.54
N GLN A 26 -25.28 17.44 -19.38
CA GLN A 26 -25.35 16.42 -20.44
C GLN A 26 -25.08 15.02 -19.86
N PRO A 27 -25.56 13.94 -20.50
CA PRO A 27 -25.28 12.58 -20.06
C PRO A 27 -23.78 12.28 -19.94
N ASP A 28 -22.98 12.71 -20.90
CA ASP A 28 -21.53 12.47 -20.91
C ASP A 28 -20.83 13.16 -19.73
N GLU A 29 -21.28 14.36 -19.36
CA GLU A 29 -20.78 15.09 -18.20
C GLU A 29 -21.19 14.40 -16.90
N PHE A 30 -22.45 13.98 -16.79
CA PHE A 30 -22.96 13.28 -15.61
C PHE A 30 -22.26 11.93 -15.38
N PHE A 31 -22.21 11.08 -16.41
CA PHE A 31 -21.60 9.76 -16.31
C PHE A 31 -20.07 9.83 -16.24
N GLY A 32 -19.45 10.86 -16.81
CA GLY A 32 -18.01 11.12 -16.69
C GLY A 32 -17.54 11.34 -15.23
N ILE A 33 -18.41 11.87 -14.37
CA ILE A 33 -18.13 11.96 -12.91
C ILE A 33 -17.98 10.57 -12.31
N PHE A 34 -18.90 9.65 -12.62
CA PHE A 34 -18.85 8.28 -12.12
C PHE A 34 -17.68 7.50 -12.70
N ASP A 35 -17.35 7.68 -13.98
CA ASP A 35 -16.20 7.03 -14.60
C ASP A 35 -14.90 7.46 -13.92
N THR A 36 -14.73 8.77 -13.67
CA THR A 36 -13.57 9.31 -12.95
C THR A 36 -13.50 8.77 -11.52
N PHE A 37 -14.65 8.68 -10.83
CA PHE A 37 -14.73 8.10 -9.49
C PHE A 37 -14.35 6.62 -9.49
N LEU A 38 -14.88 5.82 -10.40
CA LEU A 38 -14.60 4.38 -10.47
C LEU A 38 -13.14 4.11 -10.80
N GLN A 39 -12.55 4.91 -11.70
CA GLN A 39 -11.13 4.82 -12.01
C GLN A 39 -10.27 5.12 -10.77
N SER A 40 -10.48 6.28 -10.15
CA SER A 40 -9.72 6.68 -8.96
C SER A 40 -9.92 5.73 -7.78
N PHE A 41 -11.12 5.18 -7.60
CA PHE A 41 -11.39 4.16 -6.58
C PHE A 41 -10.65 2.85 -6.86
N SER A 42 -10.60 2.41 -8.11
CA SER A 42 -9.84 1.23 -8.52
C SER A 42 -8.34 1.40 -8.27
N GLU A 43 -7.79 2.56 -8.62
CA GLU A 43 -6.40 2.92 -8.35
C GLU A 43 -6.09 2.91 -6.85
N ALA A 44 -6.92 3.57 -6.04
CA ALA A 44 -6.75 3.60 -4.58
C ALA A 44 -6.79 2.21 -3.94
N ARG A 45 -7.66 1.31 -4.43
CA ARG A 45 -7.68 -0.10 -3.99
C ARG A 45 -6.37 -0.80 -4.32
N GLN A 46 -5.86 -0.63 -5.54
CA GLN A 46 -4.62 -1.27 -5.95
C GLN A 46 -3.42 -0.74 -5.14
N ASP A 47 -3.40 0.56 -4.84
CA ASP A 47 -2.38 1.19 -4.02
C ASP A 47 -2.39 0.67 -2.57
N LEU A 48 -3.58 0.47 -1.99
CA LEU A 48 -3.71 -0.12 -0.66
C LEU A 48 -3.12 -1.53 -0.62
N GLU A 49 -3.43 -2.36 -1.61
CA GLU A 49 -2.86 -3.72 -1.75
C GLU A 49 -1.34 -3.68 -1.92
N ASN A 50 -0.82 -2.74 -2.72
CA ASN A 50 0.61 -2.53 -2.92
C ASN A 50 1.32 -2.15 -1.61
N MET A 51 0.75 -1.21 -0.85
CA MET A 51 1.29 -0.80 0.44
C MET A 51 1.30 -1.95 1.45
N GLN A 52 0.23 -2.75 1.50
CA GLN A 52 0.16 -3.90 2.40
C GLN A 52 1.23 -4.94 2.04
N ARG A 53 1.38 -5.29 0.75
CA ARG A 53 2.43 -6.21 0.28
C ARG A 53 3.83 -5.73 0.66
N ARG A 54 4.12 -4.44 0.43
CA ARG A 54 5.43 -3.84 0.76
C ARG A 54 5.71 -3.92 2.25
N LYS A 55 4.71 -3.62 3.09
CA LYS A 55 4.84 -3.68 4.55
C LYS A 55 5.17 -5.10 5.02
N ASP A 56 4.51 -6.11 4.47
CA ASP A 56 4.73 -7.51 4.83
C ASP A 56 6.12 -8.01 4.38
N GLU A 57 6.57 -7.59 3.19
CA GLU A 57 7.92 -7.89 2.70
C GLU A 57 9.02 -7.24 3.53
N GLU A 58 8.83 -5.98 3.93
CA GLU A 58 9.76 -5.23 4.77
C GLU A 58 9.84 -5.85 6.17
N GLU A 59 8.70 -6.22 6.77
CA GLU A 59 8.67 -6.90 8.06
C GLU A 59 9.38 -8.26 8.00
N ARG A 60 9.12 -9.05 6.96
CA ARG A 60 9.81 -10.34 6.75
C ARG A 60 11.32 -10.14 6.59
N ARG A 61 11.76 -9.13 5.83
CA ARG A 61 13.17 -8.81 5.64
C ARG A 61 13.83 -8.40 6.96
N SER A 62 13.21 -7.51 7.71
CA SER A 62 13.68 -7.05 9.03
C SER A 62 13.83 -8.21 10.02
N ARG A 63 12.84 -9.12 10.09
CA ARG A 63 12.88 -10.30 10.95
C ARG A 63 14.05 -11.24 10.61
N MET A 64 14.30 -11.50 9.33
CA MET A 64 15.42 -12.34 8.89
C MET A 64 16.78 -11.68 9.19
N GLU A 65 16.90 -10.37 8.98
CA GLU A 65 18.12 -9.62 9.26
C GLU A 65 18.44 -9.60 10.77
N ALA A 66 17.43 -9.37 11.61
CA ALA A 66 17.57 -9.44 13.06
C ALA A 66 18.04 -10.83 13.52
N MET A 67 17.48 -11.91 12.96
CA MET A 67 17.90 -13.27 13.27
C MET A 67 19.35 -13.54 12.84
N ARG A 68 19.78 -13.06 11.67
CA ARG A 68 21.16 -13.19 11.17
C ARG A 68 22.15 -12.41 12.04
N ASN A 69 21.82 -11.19 12.41
CA ASN A 69 22.68 -10.35 13.24
C ASN A 69 22.84 -10.94 14.66
N ARG A 70 21.76 -11.46 15.25
CA ARG A 70 21.82 -12.17 16.54
C ARG A 70 22.73 -13.40 16.48
N LYS A 71 22.70 -14.18 15.39
CA LYS A 71 23.61 -15.33 15.22
C LYS A 71 25.07 -14.93 15.06
N ARG A 72 25.36 -13.75 14.50
CA ARG A 72 26.73 -13.22 14.33
C ARG A 72 27.30 -12.59 15.60
N SER A 73 26.46 -12.02 16.47
CA SER A 73 26.92 -11.37 17.71
C SER A 73 27.19 -12.35 18.87
N VAL A 74 26.50 -13.50 18.91
CA VAL A 74 26.67 -14.50 19.99
C VAL A 74 28.09 -15.10 20.06
N PRO A 75 28.78 -15.45 18.95
CA PRO A 75 30.15 -15.97 19.01
C PRO A 75 31.19 -14.90 19.38
N GLN A 76 30.94 -13.65 18.97
CA GLN A 76 31.93 -12.57 19.12
C GLN A 76 31.99 -12.01 20.55
N LEU A 77 30.88 -12.10 21.29
CA LEU A 77 30.83 -11.74 22.72
C LEU A 77 31.38 -12.87 23.64
N ALA A 78 31.36 -14.13 23.18
CA ALA A 78 31.89 -15.25 23.95
C ALA A 78 33.43 -15.39 23.87
N GLU A 79 34.07 -14.84 22.84
CA GLU A 79 35.53 -14.93 22.64
C GLU A 79 36.33 -13.74 23.20
N GLY A 80 35.67 -12.75 23.83
CA GLY A 80 36.32 -11.56 24.39
C GLY A 80 36.78 -11.66 25.86
N GLY A 81 36.51 -12.78 26.54
CA GLY A 81 36.61 -12.88 28.01
C GLY A 81 37.78 -13.71 28.57
N GLY A 82 38.78 -14.12 27.79
CA GLY A 82 39.73 -15.14 28.30
C GLY A 82 41.07 -15.27 27.59
N ARG A 83 41.75 -14.17 27.25
CA ARG A 83 43.17 -14.23 26.85
C ARG A 83 43.98 -13.18 27.59
N GLU A 84 44.13 -13.41 28.89
CA GLU A 84 45.28 -12.92 29.66
C GLU A 84 46.54 -13.49 28.99
N ARG A 85 47.12 -12.74 28.04
CA ARG A 85 48.37 -13.13 27.40
C ARG A 85 49.48 -12.96 28.44
N ALA A 86 49.92 -14.08 29.00
CA ALA A 86 51.05 -14.18 29.90
C ALA A 86 52.23 -13.35 29.36
N ALA A 87 52.72 -12.42 30.18
CA ALA A 87 53.86 -11.59 29.89
C ALA A 87 55.09 -12.48 29.65
N THR A 88 55.68 -12.38 28.46
CA THR A 88 56.96 -13.00 28.13
C THR A 88 58.02 -12.43 29.07
N LYS A 89 58.43 -13.20 30.08
CA LYS A 89 59.62 -12.89 30.87
C LYS A 89 60.84 -13.13 29.97
N VAL A 90 61.55 -12.03 29.72
CA VAL A 90 62.87 -11.99 29.10
C VAL A 90 63.83 -12.79 30.00
N ASN A 91 64.55 -13.76 29.44
CA ASN A 91 65.71 -14.37 30.08
C ASN A 91 66.96 -14.04 29.27
N TYR A 92 67.98 -13.60 30.01
CA TYR A 92 69.28 -13.06 29.62
C TYR A 92 70.12 -14.01 28.77
#